data_AF-A0A250XR94-F1
#
_entry.id   AF-A0A250XR94-F1
#
_cell.length_a   1.000
_cell.length_b   1.000
_cell.length_c   1.000
_cell.angle_alpha   90.00
_cell.angle_beta   90.00
_cell.angle_gamma   90.00
#
_symmetry.space_group_name_H-M   'P 1'
#
loop_
_entity.id
_entity.type
_entity.pdbx_description
1 polymer ?
#
loop_
_entity_poly.entity_id
_entity_poly.type
_entity_poly.pdbx_seq_one_letter_code
_entity_poly.pdbx_strand_id
1 'polypeptide(L)'
;MAGCLVIVLSDKTVTIYDSIEGKDYTREFNDILEMIEYINSCMDLRIMERDTWKLQCAEVLAAKNGNVWDLQDNTFDCRIFMVMYALHLYTGSAMAIKKEKMSHQRLIWLDRIVRNSVVVHDEDDI
;
A
#
# COMPACT_ATOMS: atom_id res chain seq x y z
N MET A 1 -12.02 10.21 -6.72
CA MET A 1 -11.48 9.61 -5.49
C MET A 1 -10.15 8.99 -5.82
N ALA A 2 -9.06 9.44 -5.18
CA ALA A 2 -7.77 8.74 -5.23
C ALA A 2 -7.90 7.47 -4.35
N GLY A 3 -7.48 6.33 -4.86
CA GLY A 3 -7.49 5.08 -4.09
C GLY A 3 -6.23 4.95 -3.24
N CYS A 4 -6.35 4.34 -2.06
CA CYS A 4 -5.22 3.92 -1.23
C CYS A 4 -5.16 2.39 -1.17
N LEU A 5 -3.97 1.84 -0.90
CA LEU A 5 -3.80 0.42 -0.60
C LEU A 5 -3.81 0.25 0.93
N VAL A 6 -4.63 -0.67 1.41
CA VAL A 6 -4.78 -1.00 2.82
C VAL A 6 -4.19 -2.38 3.06
N ILE A 7 -3.34 -2.50 4.07
CA ILE A 7 -2.78 -3.78 4.51
C ILE A 7 -3.03 -3.98 5.99
N VAL A 8 -3.53 -5.15 6.34
CA VAL A 8 -3.74 -5.60 7.72
C VAL A 8 -2.61 -6.57 8.06
N LEU A 9 -1.75 -6.21 9.01
CA LEU A 9 -0.61 -7.01 9.43
C LEU A 9 -0.97 -7.89 10.64
N SER A 10 -0.23 -8.98 10.84
CA SER A 10 -0.46 -9.96 11.91
C SER A 10 -0.24 -9.41 13.33
N ASP A 11 0.40 -8.25 13.45
CA ASP A 11 0.68 -7.55 14.72
C ASP A 11 -0.45 -6.61 15.17
N LYS A 12 -1.65 -6.73 14.57
CA LYS A 12 -2.81 -5.86 14.80
C LYS A 12 -2.60 -4.41 14.30
N THR A 13 -1.76 -4.23 13.29
CA THR A 13 -1.57 -2.94 12.62
C THR A 13 -2.34 -2.89 11.31
N VAL A 14 -3.09 -1.82 11.10
CA VAL A 14 -3.63 -1.43 9.79
C VAL A 14 -2.68 -0.40 9.20
N THR A 15 -2.00 -0.76 8.12
CA THR A 15 -1.11 0.14 7.39
C THR A 15 -1.78 0.64 6.12
N ILE A 16 -1.85 1.95 5.95
CA ILE A 16 -2.39 2.59 4.76
C ILE A 16 -1.25 3.18 3.93
N TYR A 17 -1.20 2.74 2.68
CA TYR A 17 -0.32 3.25 1.64
C TYR A 17 -1.12 4.17 0.72
N ASP A 18 -0.89 5.46 0.85
CA ASP A 18 -1.39 6.47 -0.08
C ASP A 18 -0.18 7.20 -0.66
N SER A 19 -0.35 7.73 -1.85
CA SER A 19 0.63 8.57 -2.51
C SER A 19 0.41 10.06 -2.23
N ILE A 20 -0.67 10.41 -1.51
CA ILE A 20 -0.96 11.76 -1.04
C ILE A 20 -0.74 11.83 0.48
N GLU A 21 0.07 12.79 0.89
CA GLU A 21 0.33 13.07 2.30
C GLU A 21 -0.79 13.87 2.98
N GLY A 22 -0.88 13.68 4.30
CA GLY A 22 -1.65 14.58 5.18
C GLY A 22 -3.15 14.30 5.19
N LYS A 23 -3.60 13.15 4.68
CA LYS A 23 -4.98 12.72 4.85
C LYS A 23 -5.21 12.08 6.21
N ASP A 24 -6.40 12.31 6.74
CA ASP A 24 -6.93 11.59 7.88
C ASP A 24 -7.62 10.30 7.40
N TYR A 25 -7.16 9.15 7.92
CA TYR A 25 -7.71 7.83 7.60
C TYR A 25 -8.48 7.19 8.75
N THR A 26 -8.92 7.99 9.72
CA THR A 26 -9.68 7.49 10.87
C THR A 26 -10.94 6.74 10.43
N ARG A 27 -11.60 7.20 9.36
CA ARG A 27 -12.79 6.52 8.83
C ARG A 27 -12.42 5.15 8.26
N GLU A 28 -11.48 5.09 7.33
CA GLU A 28 -11.04 3.86 6.67
C GLU A 28 -10.55 2.85 7.71
N PHE A 29 -9.80 3.30 8.72
CA PHE A 29 -9.38 2.47 9.83
C PHE A 29 -10.57 1.85 10.58
N ASN A 30 -11.57 2.65 10.93
CA ASN A 30 -12.77 2.14 11.62
C ASN A 30 -13.56 1.16 10.75
N ASP A 31 -13.73 1.45 9.46
CA ASP A 31 -14.43 0.56 8.52
C ASP A 31 -13.73 -0.82 8.44
N ILE A 32 -12.38 -0.84 8.45
CA ILE A 32 -11.59 -2.08 8.48
C ILE A 32 -11.77 -2.83 9.80
N LEU A 33 -11.75 -2.13 10.93
CA LEU A 33 -11.96 -2.77 12.23
C LEU A 33 -13.37 -3.37 12.34
N GLU A 34 -14.39 -2.69 11.83
CA GLU A 34 -15.76 -3.21 11.73
C GLU A 34 -15.83 -4.47 10.86
N MET A 35 -15.13 -4.49 9.72
CA MET A 35 -15.03 -5.70 8.88
C MET A 35 -14.38 -6.87 9.64
N ILE A 36 -13.30 -6.61 10.39
CA ILE A 36 -12.60 -7.63 11.17
C ILE A 36 -13.48 -8.13 12.33
N GLU A 37 -14.19 -7.24 13.02
CA GLU A 37 -15.17 -7.59 14.06
C GLU A 37 -16.27 -8.48 13.50
N TYR A 38 -16.80 -8.13 12.32
CA TYR A 38 -17.81 -8.92 11.64
C TYR A 38 -17.30 -10.33 11.34
N ILE A 39 -16.12 -10.47 10.70
CA ILE A 39 -15.52 -11.78 10.41
C ILE A 39 -15.28 -12.58 11.70
N ASN A 40 -14.75 -11.95 12.75
CA ASN A 40 -14.52 -12.58 14.05
C ASN A 40 -15.82 -13.09 14.69
N SER A 41 -16.93 -12.35 14.52
CA SER A 41 -18.26 -12.74 15.01
C SER A 41 -18.84 -13.93 14.23
N CYS A 42 -18.62 -13.99 12.91
CA CYS A 42 -19.06 -15.10 12.08
C CYS A 42 -18.29 -16.40 12.36
N MET A 43 -17.05 -16.29 12.82
CA MET A 43 -16.14 -17.43 13.00
C MET A 43 -16.02 -17.88 14.47
N ASP A 44 -16.71 -17.22 15.42
CA ASP A 44 -16.62 -17.39 16.89
C ASP A 44 -15.17 -17.46 17.41
N LEU A 45 -14.28 -16.68 16.81
CA LEU A 45 -12.85 -16.73 17.13
C LEU A 45 -12.55 -15.99 18.44
N ARG A 46 -13.39 -15.02 18.85
CA ARG A 46 -13.24 -14.19 20.08
C ARG A 46 -11.85 -13.54 20.26
N ILE A 47 -11.14 -13.26 19.17
CA ILE A 47 -9.74 -12.78 19.20
C ILE A 47 -9.64 -11.25 19.02
N MET A 48 -10.73 -10.60 18.63
CA MET A 48 -10.73 -9.17 18.31
C MET A 48 -10.95 -8.33 19.56
N GLU A 49 -9.92 -7.56 19.93
CA GLU A 49 -9.95 -6.50 20.95
C GLU A 49 -9.62 -5.18 20.26
N ARG A 50 -10.64 -4.36 19.98
CA ARG A 50 -10.52 -3.16 19.13
C ARG A 50 -9.40 -2.21 19.56
N ASP A 51 -9.27 -1.98 20.87
CA ASP A 51 -8.30 -1.04 21.45
C ASP A 51 -6.83 -1.47 21.29
N THR A 52 -6.59 -2.72 20.91
CA THR A 52 -5.24 -3.24 20.65
C THR A 52 -4.75 -2.98 19.23
N TRP A 53 -5.64 -2.53 18.34
CA TRP A 53 -5.31 -2.22 16.95
C TRP A 53 -4.77 -0.82 16.77
N LYS A 54 -3.84 -0.65 15.82
CA LYS A 54 -3.21 0.64 15.55
C LYS A 54 -3.28 0.98 14.07
N LEU A 55 -3.54 2.25 13.78
CA LEU A 55 -3.41 2.82 12.45
C LEU A 55 -1.97 3.28 12.23
N GLN A 56 -1.43 2.96 11.06
CA GLN A 56 -0.15 3.45 10.59
C GLN A 56 -0.25 3.93 9.15
N CYS A 57 0.32 5.09 8.85
CA CYS A 57 0.47 5.58 7.48
C CYS A 57 1.87 5.20 6.98
N ALA A 58 1.96 4.67 5.76
CA ALA A 58 3.21 4.19 5.19
C ALA A 58 4.26 5.31 5.03
N GLU A 59 3.83 6.54 4.75
CA GLU A 59 4.70 7.72 4.69
C GLU A 59 5.48 7.93 6.02
N VAL A 60 4.84 7.64 7.15
CA VAL A 60 5.46 7.72 8.48
C VAL A 60 6.49 6.60 8.67
N LEU A 61 6.31 5.42 8.06
CA LEU A 61 7.31 4.35 8.03
C LEU A 61 8.50 4.73 7.13
N ALA A 62 8.21 5.28 5.95
CA ALA A 62 9.19 5.74 4.98
C ALA A 62 10.14 6.77 5.61
N ALA A 63 9.57 7.81 6.23
CA ALA A 63 10.31 8.87 6.91
C ALA A 63 11.16 8.35 8.08
N LYS A 64 10.66 7.38 8.86
CA LYS A 64 11.42 6.79 9.98
C LYS A 64 12.60 5.93 9.53
N ASN A 65 12.50 5.28 8.38
CA ASN A 65 13.52 4.37 7.87
C ASN A 65 14.51 5.05 6.92
N GLY A 66 14.44 6.38 6.75
CA GLY A 66 15.27 7.12 5.79
C GLY A 66 14.95 6.81 4.33
N ASN A 67 13.87 6.07 4.07
CA ASN A 67 13.39 5.75 2.74
C ASN A 67 12.41 6.85 2.32
N VAL A 68 12.89 7.84 1.58
CA VAL A 68 12.02 8.84 0.97
C VAL A 68 11.62 8.31 -0.40
N TRP A 69 10.51 7.60 -0.48
CA TRP A 69 9.84 7.45 -1.76
C TRP A 69 9.05 8.71 -2.05
N ASP A 70 8.91 9.03 -3.32
CA ASP A 70 8.21 10.22 -3.71
C ASP A 70 6.70 10.12 -3.48
N LEU A 71 6.05 11.26 -3.24
CA LEU A 71 4.59 11.40 -3.23
C LEU A 71 4.06 11.73 -4.63
N GLN A 72 2.80 11.42 -4.92
CA GLN A 72 2.20 11.83 -6.18
C GLN A 72 2.05 13.36 -6.25
N ASP A 73 2.27 13.92 -7.44
CA ASP A 73 2.03 15.33 -7.76
C ASP A 73 0.85 15.52 -8.74
N ASN A 74 0.28 14.42 -9.21
CA ASN A 74 -0.83 14.40 -10.14
C ASN A 74 -1.85 13.31 -9.76
N THR A 75 -3.10 13.50 -10.17
CA THR A 75 -4.19 12.58 -9.83
C THR A 75 -4.19 11.30 -10.65
N PHE A 76 -3.47 11.26 -11.77
CA PHE A 76 -3.45 10.14 -12.70
C PHE A 76 -2.64 8.96 -12.15
N ASP A 77 -1.53 9.25 -11.47
CA ASP A 77 -0.58 8.22 -11.04
C ASP A 77 -1.00 7.44 -9.80
N CYS A 78 -2.05 7.84 -9.07
CA CYS A 78 -2.47 7.19 -7.82
C CYS A 78 -2.56 5.66 -7.93
N ARG A 79 -3.06 5.15 -9.06
CA ARG A 79 -3.18 3.70 -9.30
C ARG A 79 -1.84 3.03 -9.56
N ILE A 80 -0.88 3.71 -10.17
CA ILE A 80 0.46 3.17 -10.41
C ILE A 80 1.23 3.12 -9.09
N PHE A 81 1.14 4.16 -8.27
CA PHE A 81 1.64 4.13 -6.89
C PHE A 81 1.09 2.93 -6.11
N MET A 82 -0.23 2.70 -6.15
CA MET A 82 -0.85 1.54 -5.49
C MET A 82 -0.26 0.20 -5.95
N VAL A 83 -0.04 0.03 -7.26
CA VAL A 83 0.54 -1.21 -7.79
C VAL A 83 2.00 -1.36 -7.35
N MET A 84 2.77 -0.28 -7.35
CA MET A 84 4.16 -0.30 -6.85
C MET A 84 4.24 -0.63 -5.37
N TYR A 85 3.33 -0.10 -4.55
CA TYR A 85 3.21 -0.48 -3.14
C TYR A 85 2.92 -1.98 -2.98
N ALA A 86 1.93 -2.50 -3.71
CA ALA A 86 1.60 -3.92 -3.66
C ALA A 86 2.77 -4.82 -4.09
N LEU A 87 3.49 -4.43 -5.14
CA LEU A 87 4.67 -5.17 -5.62
C LEU A 87 5.80 -5.16 -4.59
N HIS A 88 6.11 -4.00 -4.00
CA HIS A 88 7.08 -3.88 -2.93
C HIS A 88 6.74 -4.83 -1.76
N LEU A 89 5.48 -4.84 -1.34
CA LEU A 89 5.03 -5.66 -0.21
C LEU A 89 5.02 -7.16 -0.52
N TYR A 90 4.71 -7.51 -1.76
CA TYR A 90 4.74 -8.90 -2.22
C TYR A 90 6.17 -9.45 -2.34
N THR A 91 7.11 -8.63 -2.79
CA THR A 91 8.50 -9.05 -3.07
C THR A 91 9.45 -8.84 -1.90
N GLY A 92 9.13 -7.92 -1.00
CA GLY A 92 10.05 -7.46 0.04
C GLY A 92 11.21 -6.61 -0.49
N SER A 93 11.19 -6.21 -1.77
CA SER A 93 12.22 -5.37 -2.40
C SER A 93 12.28 -3.99 -1.75
N ALA A 94 13.29 -3.15 -2.04
CA ALA A 94 13.22 -1.75 -1.59
C ALA A 94 12.12 -0.98 -2.35
N MET A 95 11.36 -0.12 -1.66
CA MET A 95 10.39 0.74 -2.32
C MET A 95 11.12 1.91 -3.00
N ALA A 96 11.34 1.81 -4.32
CA ALA A 96 12.08 2.78 -5.11
C ALA A 96 11.17 3.60 -6.05
N ILE A 97 10.17 4.28 -5.50
CA ILE A 97 9.28 5.14 -6.31
C ILE A 97 9.92 6.53 -6.46
N LYS A 98 10.12 6.93 -7.72
CA LYS A 98 10.66 8.25 -8.09
C LYS A 98 9.75 8.93 -9.11
N LYS A 99 9.34 10.17 -8.88
CA LYS A 99 8.40 10.95 -9.73
C LYS A 99 8.90 11.01 -11.16
N GLU A 100 10.18 11.26 -11.35
CA GLU A 100 10.79 11.38 -12.68
C GLU A 100 10.71 10.09 -13.49
N LYS A 101 10.50 8.94 -12.83
CA LYS A 101 10.36 7.63 -13.48
C LYS A 101 8.90 7.25 -13.76
N MET A 102 7.90 8.00 -13.31
CA MET A 102 6.49 7.60 -13.41
C MET A 102 5.99 7.46 -14.85
N SER A 103 6.42 8.33 -15.76
CA SER A 103 6.11 8.20 -17.20
C SER A 103 6.65 6.90 -17.80
N HIS A 104 7.84 6.46 -17.39
CA HIS A 104 8.41 5.19 -17.82
C HIS A 104 7.67 4.00 -17.19
N GLN A 105 7.32 4.10 -15.91
CA GLN A 105 6.52 3.08 -15.22
C GLN A 105 5.16 2.87 -15.89
N ARG A 106 4.49 3.94 -16.34
CA ARG A 106 3.24 3.84 -17.13
C ARG A 106 3.40 2.95 -18.36
N LEU A 107 4.49 3.10 -19.10
CA LEU A 107 4.76 2.31 -20.31
C LEU A 107 5.07 0.85 -19.97
N ILE A 108 5.86 0.60 -18.92
CA ILE A 108 6.14 -0.76 -18.43
C ILE A 108 4.82 -1.44 -18.04
N TRP A 109 3.95 -0.76 -17.30
CA TRP A 109 2.68 -1.33 -16.86
C TRP A 109 1.73 -1.60 -18.04
N LEU A 110 1.67 -0.69 -19.02
CA LEU A 110 0.88 -0.92 -20.23
C LEU A 110 1.38 -2.15 -21.00
N ASP A 111 2.70 -2.29 -21.19
CA ASP A 111 3.29 -3.46 -21.86
C ASP A 111 3.00 -4.75 -21.09
N ARG A 112 3.16 -4.76 -19.76
CA ARG A 112 2.85 -5.91 -18.89
C ARG A 112 1.38 -6.32 -18.96
N ILE A 113 0.46 -5.36 -18.96
CA ILE A 113 -0.98 -5.62 -19.10
C ILE A 113 -1.28 -6.23 -20.47
N VAL A 114 -0.76 -5.63 -21.54
CA VAL A 114 -1.00 -6.09 -22.93
C VAL A 114 -0.45 -7.51 -23.15
N ARG A 115 0.70 -7.83 -22.55
CA ARG A 115 1.35 -9.15 -22.67
C ARG A 115 0.82 -10.18 -21.68
N ASN A 116 -0.07 -9.79 -20.76
CA ASN A 116 -0.50 -10.61 -19.62
C ASN A 116 0.69 -11.21 -18.83
N SER A 117 1.79 -10.45 -18.73
CA SER A 117 3.04 -10.90 -18.11
C SER A 117 3.32 -10.04 -16.88
N VAL A 118 2.88 -10.49 -15.71
CA VAL A 118 3.43 -9.99 -14.45
C VAL A 118 4.72 -10.77 -14.20
N VAL A 119 5.84 -10.24 -14.71
CA VAL A 119 7.16 -10.79 -14.38
C VAL A 119 7.75 -9.90 -13.28
N VAL A 120 7.83 -10.47 -12.08
CA VAL A 120 8.61 -9.92 -10.98
C VAL A 120 10.07 -10.27 -11.26
N HIS A 121 10.88 -9.30 -11.63
CA HIS A 121 12.33 -9.46 -11.71
C HIS A 121 12.92 -8.86 -10.44
N ASP A 122 13.63 -9.67 -9.66
CA ASP A 122 14.56 -9.17 -8.65
C ASP A 122 15.66 -8.39 -9.39
N GLU A 123 15.95 -7.16 -8.94
CA GLU A 123 16.84 -6.19 -9.62
C GLU A 123 18.34 -6.57 -9.59
N ASP A 124 18.71 -7.86 -9.58
CA ASP A 124 20.12 -8.30 -9.57
C ASP A 124 20.65 -8.76 -10.94
N ASP A 125 19.85 -8.69 -12.01
CA ASP A 125 20.26 -9.08 -13.37
C ASP A 125 20.19 -7.92 -14.39
N ILE A 126 20.89 -6.79 -14.15
CA ILE A 126 21.43 -5.88 -15.20
C ILE A 126 22.76 -5.28 -14.75
#